data_AF-A0AA36EZC4-F1
#
_entry.id   AF-A0AA36EZC4-F1
#
_cell.length_a   1.000
_cell.length_b   1.000
_cell.length_c   1.000
_cell.angle_alpha   90.00
_cell.angle_beta   90.00
_cell.angle_gamma   90.00
#
_symmetry.space_group_name_H-M   'P 1'
#
loop_
_entity.id
_entity.type
_entity.pdbx_description
1 polymer ?
#
loop_
_entity_poly.entity_id
_entity_poly.type
_entity_poly.pdbx_seq_one_letter_code
_entity_poly.pdbx_strand_id
1 'polypeptide(L)'
;MTENSLSGVRIRTFHPYINAGALPALFLVLLLQLSLFVSETHAKPESDAATGYFWHITDLHYDFTYNELEIPYSCNAINKNYGKFGDYSCDAPAILIESIIKEMKTINSHVDFIVWTGQ
;
A
#
# COMPACT_ATOMS: atom_id res chain seq x y z
N MET A 1 -41.08 79.85 -17.45
CA MET A 1 -40.58 79.12 -16.26
C MET A 1 -40.60 77.64 -16.64
N THR A 2 -39.52 77.04 -17.18
CA THR A 2 -38.33 76.50 -16.46
C THR A 2 -38.74 75.75 -15.19
N GLU A 3 -38.41 74.50 -14.93
CA GLU A 3 -37.78 73.36 -15.60
C GLU A 3 -38.40 72.13 -14.90
N ASN A 4 -38.17 70.91 -15.38
CA ASN A 4 -37.50 69.91 -14.54
C ASN A 4 -37.15 68.65 -15.34
N SER A 5 -35.84 68.57 -15.57
CA SER A 5 -35.04 67.41 -15.91
C SER A 5 -35.37 66.18 -15.05
N LEU A 6 -35.60 65.04 -15.71
CA LEU A 6 -35.37 63.70 -15.14
C LEU A 6 -34.60 62.86 -16.17
N SER A 7 -33.29 63.07 -16.16
CA SER A 7 -32.24 62.05 -16.15
C SER A 7 -32.65 60.64 -16.60
N GLY A 8 -32.63 60.40 -17.91
CA GLY A 8 -32.74 59.05 -18.49
C GLY A 8 -31.42 58.29 -18.37
N VAL A 9 -31.09 57.75 -17.19
CA VAL A 9 -29.99 56.79 -17.03
C VAL A 9 -30.44 55.45 -17.60
N ARG A 10 -29.87 55.06 -18.75
CA ARG A 10 -30.14 53.77 -19.40
C ARG A 10 -29.25 52.69 -18.78
N ILE A 11 -29.75 51.98 -17.77
CA ILE A 11 -29.07 50.82 -17.19
C ILE A 11 -29.05 49.69 -18.22
N ARG A 12 -27.87 49.35 -18.74
CA ARG A 12 -27.66 48.14 -19.55
C ARG A 12 -27.63 46.94 -18.62
N THR A 13 -28.75 46.23 -18.51
CA THR A 13 -28.76 44.89 -17.91
C THR A 13 -27.96 43.95 -18.80
N PHE A 14 -26.74 43.61 -18.39
CA PHE A 14 -26.01 42.47 -18.95
C PHE A 14 -26.77 41.21 -18.56
N HIS A 15 -27.49 40.61 -19.51
CA HIS A 15 -27.95 39.23 -19.37
C HIS A 15 -26.76 38.33 -19.70
N PRO A 16 -26.15 37.63 -18.73
CA PRO A 16 -25.16 36.63 -19.04
C PRO A 16 -25.87 35.55 -19.87
N TYR A 17 -25.38 35.33 -21.09
CA TYR A 17 -25.87 34.29 -21.97
C TYR A 17 -25.38 32.95 -21.41
N ILE A 18 -26.18 32.35 -20.52
CA ILE A 18 -25.92 30.99 -20.02
C ILE A 18 -26.28 30.04 -21.15
N ASN A 19 -25.28 29.45 -21.80
CA ASN A 19 -25.49 28.46 -22.84
C ASN A 19 -25.99 27.16 -22.20
N ALA A 20 -27.30 26.99 -22.15
CA ALA A 20 -27.98 25.82 -21.58
C ALA A 20 -27.55 24.48 -22.25
N GLY A 21 -26.95 24.54 -23.45
CA GLY A 21 -26.42 23.36 -24.17
C GLY A 21 -25.14 22.76 -23.57
N ALA A 22 -24.48 23.44 -22.63
CA ALA A 22 -23.24 22.95 -22.00
C ALA A 22 -23.49 22.09 -20.74
N LEU A 23 -24.68 22.19 -20.12
CA LEU A 23 -25.03 21.40 -18.93
C LEU A 23 -25.03 19.88 -19.16
N PRO A 24 -25.55 19.35 -20.28
CA PRO A 24 -25.52 17.90 -20.54
C PRO A 24 -24.09 17.37 -20.66
N ALA A 25 -23.20 18.14 -21.30
CA ALA A 25 -21.80 17.77 -21.48
C ALA A 25 -21.04 17.75 -20.15
N LEU A 26 -21.25 18.75 -19.29
CA LEU A 26 -20.68 18.78 -17.94
C LEU A 26 -21.17 17.62 -17.08
N PHE A 27 -22.45 17.26 -17.19
CA PHE A 27 -23.01 16.11 -16.48
C PHE A 27 -22.41 14.79 -16.96
N LEU A 28 -22.24 14.61 -18.28
CA LEU A 28 -21.56 13.45 -18.87
C LEU A 28 -20.10 13.35 -18.43
N VAL A 29 -19.36 14.46 -18.40
CA VAL A 29 -17.98 14.48 -17.90
C VAL A 29 -17.94 14.12 -16.42
N LEU A 30 -18.84 14.68 -15.60
CA LEU A 30 -18.93 14.35 -14.18
C LEU A 30 -19.25 12.87 -13.95
N LEU A 31 -20.17 12.30 -14.73
CA LEU A 31 -20.49 10.86 -14.70
C LEU A 31 -19.27 10.01 -15.10
N LEU A 32 -18.52 10.42 -16.12
CA LEU A 32 -17.29 9.73 -16.54
C LEU A 32 -16.23 9.76 -15.43
N GLN A 33 -16.03 10.93 -14.81
CA GLN A 33 -15.10 11.10 -13.69
C GLN A 33 -15.53 10.25 -12.49
N LEU A 34 -16.83 10.25 -12.12
CA LEU A 34 -17.36 9.38 -11.07
C LEU A 34 -17.15 7.89 -11.38
N SER A 35 -17.38 7.46 -12.63
CA SER A 35 -17.19 6.06 -13.02
C SER A 35 -15.73 5.59 -12.89
N LEU A 36 -14.77 6.48 -13.16
CA LEU A 36 -13.35 6.24 -12.95
C LEU A 36 -12.99 6.15 -11.45
N PHE A 37 -13.57 7.02 -10.62
CA PHE A 37 -13.39 6.97 -9.16
C PHE A 37 -14.00 5.71 -8.53
N VAL A 38 -15.14 5.22 -9.02
CA VAL A 38 -15.76 3.98 -8.53
C VAL A 38 -14.92 2.75 -8.86
N SER A 39 -14.08 2.81 -9.91
CA SER A 39 -13.20 1.70 -10.27
C SER A 39 -12.02 1.51 -9.30
N GLU A 40 -11.68 2.50 -8.48
CA GLU A 40 -10.69 2.33 -7.39
C GLU A 40 -11.29 1.64 -6.16
N THR A 41 -12.62 1.66 -6.02
CA THR A 41 -13.32 0.82 -5.03
C THR A 41 -13.66 -0.52 -5.65
N HIS A 42 -12.65 -1.38 -5.84
CA HIS A 42 -12.87 -2.80 -6.05
C HIS A 42 -13.57 -3.38 -4.80
N ALA A 43 -14.89 -3.29 -4.74
CA ALA A 43 -15.68 -4.18 -3.91
C ALA A 43 -15.43 -5.60 -4.44
N LYS A 44 -14.61 -6.36 -3.72
CA LYS A 44 -14.36 -7.78 -3.97
C LYS A 44 -15.73 -8.48 -4.02
N PRO A 45 -16.10 -9.15 -5.12
CA PRO A 45 -17.37 -9.86 -5.17
C PRO A 45 -17.40 -10.94 -4.09
N GLU A 46 -18.38 -10.82 -3.19
CA GLU A 46 -18.68 -11.79 -2.14
C GLU A 46 -19.41 -12.98 -2.79
N SER A 47 -18.66 -13.97 -3.29
CA SER A 47 -19.17 -15.33 -3.59
C SER A 47 -18.06 -16.28 -4.06
N ASP A 48 -17.14 -16.57 -3.15
CA ASP A 48 -16.50 -17.88 -2.95
C ASP A 48 -16.03 -17.85 -1.49
N ALA A 49 -16.16 -18.92 -0.71
CA ALA A 49 -15.66 -18.88 0.67
C ALA A 49 -14.16 -18.59 0.61
N ALA A 50 -13.75 -17.35 0.92
CA ALA A 50 -12.39 -16.91 0.67
C ALA A 50 -11.44 -17.80 1.50
N THR A 51 -10.64 -18.62 0.82
CA THR A 51 -9.60 -19.43 1.46
C THR A 51 -8.69 -18.50 2.25
N GLY A 52 -8.67 -18.66 3.57
CA GLY A 52 -7.76 -17.95 4.46
C GLY A 52 -6.36 -18.54 4.38
N TYR A 53 -5.36 -17.71 4.69
CA TYR A 53 -3.95 -18.10 4.70
C TYR A 53 -3.30 -17.60 5.98
N PHE A 54 -2.38 -18.38 6.53
CA PHE A 54 -1.55 -17.95 7.65
C PHE A 54 -0.11 -18.41 7.45
N TRP A 55 0.82 -17.67 8.04
CA TRP A 55 2.20 -18.11 8.15
C TRP A 55 2.41 -18.83 9.48
N HIS A 56 3.18 -19.92 9.47
CA HIS A 56 3.70 -20.53 10.69
C HIS A 56 5.23 -20.46 10.65
N ILE A 57 5.79 -19.76 11.64
CA ILE A 57 7.25 -19.65 11.84
C ILE A 57 7.62 -20.16 13.23
N THR A 58 8.80 -20.73 13.35
CA THR A 58 9.30 -21.36 14.57
C THR A 58 10.82 -21.40 14.54
N ASP A 59 11.43 -21.52 15.71
CA ASP A 59 12.84 -21.90 15.89
C ASP A 59 13.80 -21.09 15.02
N LEU A 60 13.61 -19.76 15.02
CA LEU A 60 14.44 -18.85 14.24
C LEU A 60 15.87 -18.82 14.74
N HIS A 61 16.09 -19.06 16.04
CA HIS A 61 17.42 -19.18 16.64
C HIS A 61 18.33 -18.02 16.21
N TYR A 62 18.07 -16.82 16.71
CA TYR A 62 18.86 -15.66 16.31
C TYR A 62 20.21 -15.62 17.05
N ASP A 63 21.31 -15.68 16.30
CA ASP A 63 22.66 -15.44 16.82
C ASP A 63 23.13 -14.01 16.49
N PHE A 64 23.12 -13.16 17.51
CA PHE A 64 23.60 -11.77 17.41
C PHE A 64 25.13 -11.65 17.25
N THR A 65 25.87 -12.75 17.44
CA THR A 65 27.33 -12.81 17.29
C THR A 65 27.77 -13.42 15.97
N TYR A 66 26.84 -13.91 15.17
CA TYR A 66 27.17 -14.50 13.88
C TYR A 66 27.92 -13.51 12.99
N ASN A 67 29.09 -13.93 12.54
CA ASN A 67 29.89 -13.19 11.58
C ASN A 67 30.75 -14.14 10.74
N GLU A 68 31.21 -13.67 9.58
CA GLU A 68 31.95 -14.51 8.62
C GLU A 68 33.42 -14.75 9.00
N LEU A 69 33.95 -14.01 9.99
CA LEU A 69 35.40 -13.87 10.23
C LEU A 69 35.87 -14.48 11.57
N GLU A 70 34.99 -14.56 12.56
CA GLU A 70 35.22 -15.07 13.91
C GLU A 70 34.26 -16.24 14.17
N ILE A 71 34.48 -16.97 15.26
CA ILE A 71 33.64 -18.11 15.64
C ILE A 71 32.40 -17.59 16.38
N PRO A 72 31.18 -17.73 15.84
CA PRO A 72 29.96 -17.36 16.54
C PRO A 72 29.69 -18.23 17.78
N TYR A 73 28.99 -17.68 18.78
CA TYR A 73 28.78 -18.38 20.05
C TYR A 73 27.86 -19.58 19.96
N SER A 74 26.94 -19.59 19.00
CA SER A 74 25.99 -20.68 18.81
C SER A 74 26.55 -21.87 18.04
N CYS A 75 27.78 -21.78 17.53
CA CYS A 75 28.33 -22.80 16.66
C CYS A 75 28.87 -24.01 17.45
N ASN A 76 28.42 -25.20 17.06
CA ASN A 76 28.88 -26.48 17.61
C ASN A 76 30.20 -26.96 17.00
N ALA A 77 30.64 -26.36 15.90
CA ALA A 77 31.89 -26.70 15.23
C ALA A 77 32.62 -25.42 14.79
N ILE A 78 33.96 -25.48 14.85
CA ILE A 78 34.81 -24.39 14.35
C ILE A 78 35.02 -24.62 12.85
N ASN A 79 34.45 -23.75 12.04
CA ASN A 79 34.70 -23.71 10.60
C ASN A 79 35.68 -22.59 10.25
N LYS A 80 36.44 -22.78 9.15
CA LYS A 80 37.41 -21.79 8.69
C LYS A 80 36.76 -20.60 7.99
N ASN A 81 35.63 -20.84 7.34
CA ASN A 81 34.87 -19.83 6.60
C ASN A 81 33.38 -20.07 6.88
N TYR A 82 32.74 -19.11 7.53
CA TYR A 82 31.28 -19.12 7.71
C TYR A 82 30.61 -18.46 6.51
N GLY A 83 29.44 -18.96 6.11
CA GLY A 83 28.70 -18.40 4.98
C GLY A 83 27.97 -17.12 5.36
N LYS A 84 27.75 -16.24 4.38
CA LYS A 84 26.96 -15.00 4.57
C LYS A 84 25.58 -15.24 5.21
N PHE A 85 24.91 -16.33 4.83
CA PHE A 85 23.55 -16.64 5.29
C PHE A 85 23.49 -17.66 6.42
N GLY A 86 24.63 -18.07 6.98
CA GLY A 86 24.66 -19.10 8.02
C GLY A 86 25.64 -20.23 7.70
N ASP A 87 25.75 -21.13 8.68
CA ASP A 87 26.48 -22.38 8.63
C ASP A 87 25.68 -23.44 9.38
N TYR A 88 25.72 -24.70 8.93
CA TYR A 88 24.93 -25.78 9.53
C TYR A 88 25.24 -26.07 10.99
N SER A 89 26.42 -25.67 11.47
CA SER A 89 26.83 -25.88 12.84
C SER A 89 26.33 -24.80 13.80
N CYS A 90 25.69 -23.73 13.31
CA CYS A 90 25.38 -22.50 14.04
C CYS A 90 23.90 -22.14 14.00
N ASP A 91 23.49 -21.25 14.91
CA ASP A 91 22.20 -20.56 14.87
C ASP A 91 22.20 -19.46 13.77
N ALA A 92 21.02 -18.93 13.46
CA ALA A 92 20.79 -18.08 12.29
C ALA A 92 21.31 -16.64 12.45
N PRO A 93 22.02 -16.10 11.43
CA PRO A 93 22.34 -14.68 11.39
C PRO A 93 21.12 -13.82 11.10
N ALA A 94 21.20 -12.54 11.47
CA ALA A 94 20.17 -11.54 11.18
C ALA A 94 19.77 -11.52 9.70
N ILE A 95 20.75 -11.61 8.79
CA ILE A 95 20.50 -11.55 7.35
C ILE A 95 19.68 -12.74 6.82
N LEU A 96 19.79 -13.92 7.44
CA LEU A 96 18.95 -15.06 7.09
C LEU A 96 17.51 -14.79 7.52
N ILE A 97 17.31 -14.36 8.76
CA ILE A 97 15.98 -14.03 9.31
C ILE A 97 15.31 -12.92 8.48
N GLU A 98 16.01 -11.83 8.17
CA GLU A 98 15.50 -10.75 7.33
C GLU A 98 15.10 -11.24 5.93
N SER A 99 15.90 -12.15 5.35
CA SER A 99 15.58 -12.73 4.04
C SER A 99 14.32 -13.59 4.08
N ILE A 100 14.11 -14.36 5.15
CA ILE A 100 12.91 -15.20 5.36
C ILE A 100 11.68 -14.30 5.44
N ILE A 101 11.69 -13.27 6.28
CA ILE A 101 10.55 -12.35 6.43
C ILE A 101 10.24 -11.64 5.11
N LYS A 102 11.27 -11.22 4.37
CA LYS A 102 11.10 -10.62 3.05
C LYS A 102 10.46 -11.61 2.08
N GLU A 103 10.89 -12.86 2.10
CA GLU A 103 10.36 -13.88 1.20
C GLU A 103 8.92 -14.27 1.55
N MET A 104 8.57 -14.38 2.83
CA MET A 104 7.19 -14.57 3.28
C MET A 104 6.27 -13.48 2.71
N LYS A 105 6.72 -12.22 2.74
CA LYS A 105 5.98 -11.10 2.16
C LYS A 105 5.85 -11.21 0.63
N THR A 106 6.90 -11.67 -0.06
CA THR A 106 6.90 -11.89 -1.51
C THR A 106 5.95 -13.01 -1.91
N ILE A 107 5.97 -14.14 -1.19
CA ILE A 107 5.12 -15.31 -1.48
C ILE A 107 3.65 -14.99 -1.23
N ASN A 108 3.33 -14.46 -0.05
CA ASN A 108 1.98 -14.03 0.27
C ASN A 108 1.99 -12.98 1.39
N SER A 109 1.72 -11.73 0.99
CA SER A 109 1.53 -10.60 1.91
C SER A 109 0.09 -10.47 2.42
N HIS A 110 -0.87 -11.22 1.86
CA HIS A 110 -2.28 -11.23 2.23
C HIS A 110 -2.60 -12.49 3.04
N VAL A 111 -2.09 -12.53 4.27
CA VAL A 111 -2.41 -13.57 5.26
C VAL A 111 -3.29 -12.99 6.37
N ASP A 112 -4.10 -13.83 7.00
CA ASP A 112 -5.01 -13.44 8.07
C ASP A 112 -4.27 -13.23 9.40
N PHE A 113 -3.25 -14.06 9.66
CA PHE A 113 -2.42 -13.98 10.86
C PHE A 113 -1.09 -14.74 10.68
N ILE A 114 -0.22 -14.61 11.67
CA ILE A 114 1.04 -15.35 11.79
C ILE A 114 1.02 -16.11 13.11
N VAL A 115 1.28 -17.41 13.05
CA VAL A 115 1.58 -18.23 14.23
C VAL A 115 3.09 -18.26 14.40
N TRP A 116 3.59 -17.79 15.54
CA TRP A 116 5.01 -17.87 15.89
C TRP A 116 5.18 -18.67 17.18
N THR A 117 5.82 -19.83 17.08
CA THR A 117 5.97 -20.77 18.21
C THR A 117 7.28 -20.64 18.99
N GLY A 118 8.09 -19.61 18.69
CA GLY A 118 9.29 -19.26 19.48
C GLY A 118 10.48 -20.20 19.31
N GLN A 119 11.36 -20.16 20.32
CA GLN A 119 12.76 -20.64 20.45
C GLN A 119 13.82 -19.63 19.98
#